data_AF-A0A0G0VQB0-F1
#
_entry.id   AF-A0A0G0VQB0-F1
#
_cell.length_a   1.000
_cell.length_b   1.000
_cell.length_c   1.000
_cell.angle_alpha   90.00
_cell.angle_beta   90.00
_cell.angle_gamma   90.00
#
_symmetry.space_group_name_H-M   'P 1'
#
loop_
_entity.id
_entity.type
_entity.pdbx_description
1 polymer ?
#
loop_
_entity_poly.entity_id
_entity_poly.type
_entity_poly.pdbx_seq_one_letter_code
_entity_poly.pdbx_strand_id
1 'polypeptide(L)'
;MRINIADPVFQTTLFIIFFALFVVATLKRDTKPYEMDHGHTDELKGVAILMVVFSHIGYFLFADTRFLFPLSIAAGVGVNIFLFLSGFGLTSSELKVKKTWKEFYAKRLKTIFVPMWIALALILAMDYFLLGKTYELPVVIKSFLGFFPVADIFTSINSALWYFTFILFYYLLFPIIFRRSQPLFSAFVMLLLGYLVTRLTLPVTKDLLQLYRTHILLFPLGMAFAWLNEKKPGVKFQEVLLKVFHTSLLAGVVRYLIVAGCTFRSG
;
A
#
# COMPACT_ATOMS: atom_id res chain seq x y z
N MET A 1 5.45 26.43 -3.35
CA MET A 1 4.35 27.36 -2.98
C MET A 1 3.20 26.52 -2.46
N ARG A 2 2.81 26.67 -1.20
CA ARG A 2 1.65 25.95 -0.64
C ARG A 2 0.38 26.75 -0.91
N ILE A 3 -0.71 26.07 -1.22
CA ILE A 3 -2.01 26.70 -1.51
C ILE A 3 -2.70 27.03 -0.19
N ASN A 4 -3.25 28.25 -0.09
CA ASN A 4 -4.11 28.65 1.02
C ASN A 4 -5.58 28.37 0.68
N ILE A 5 -6.34 27.93 1.68
CA ILE A 5 -7.74 27.55 1.54
C ILE A 5 -8.58 28.28 2.58
N ALA A 6 -9.71 28.83 2.15
CA ALA A 6 -10.66 29.46 3.06
C ALA A 6 -11.47 28.37 3.77
N ASP A 7 -11.48 28.38 5.10
CA ASP A 7 -12.18 27.39 5.94
C ASP A 7 -11.91 25.91 5.55
N PRO A 8 -10.70 25.39 5.86
CA PRO A 8 -10.31 24.03 5.52
C PRO A 8 -11.22 22.97 6.14
N VAL A 9 -11.81 23.22 7.31
CA VAL A 9 -12.65 22.25 8.02
C VAL A 9 -13.99 22.09 7.31
N PHE A 10 -14.63 23.21 6.96
CA PHE A 10 -15.89 23.18 6.21
C PHE A 10 -15.72 22.52 4.84
N GLN A 11 -14.68 22.90 4.08
CA GLN A 11 -14.42 22.31 2.76
C GLN A 11 -14.11 20.81 2.85
N THR A 12 -13.35 20.38 3.87
CA THR A 12 -13.07 18.96 4.12
C THR A 12 -14.35 18.19 4.44
N THR A 13 -15.22 18.76 5.27
CA THR A 13 -16.50 18.14 5.63
C THR A 13 -17.38 17.95 4.40
N LEU A 14 -17.52 18.98 3.57
CA LEU A 14 -18.26 18.86 2.31
C LEU A 14 -17.66 17.80 1.39
N PHE A 15 -16.34 17.81 1.21
CA PHE A 15 -15.66 16.82 0.39
C PHE A 15 -15.92 15.38 0.88
N ILE A 16 -15.80 15.13 2.18
CA ILE A 16 -16.04 13.81 2.77
C ILE A 16 -17.49 13.38 2.57
N ILE A 17 -18.46 14.29 2.75
CA ILE A 17 -19.88 13.98 2.52
C ILE A 17 -20.11 13.58 1.06
N PHE A 18 -19.66 14.39 0.10
CA PHE A 18 -19.83 14.07 -1.33
C PHE A 18 -19.10 12.79 -1.72
N PHE A 19 -17.89 12.58 -1.20
CA PHE A 19 -17.12 11.36 -1.44
C PHE A 19 -17.83 10.14 -0.86
N ALA A 20 -18.36 10.21 0.37
CA ALA A 20 -19.10 9.13 0.99
C ALA A 20 -20.39 8.81 0.21
N LEU A 21 -21.15 9.83 -0.20
CA LEU A 21 -22.32 9.66 -1.04
C LEU A 21 -21.97 9.01 -2.39
N PHE A 22 -20.87 9.44 -3.02
CA PHE A 22 -20.39 8.85 -4.27
C PHE A 22 -20.00 7.38 -4.09
N VAL A 23 -19.27 7.05 -3.01
CA VAL A 23 -18.92 5.66 -2.70
C VAL A 23 -20.20 4.85 -2.50
N VAL A 24 -21.12 5.30 -1.65
CA VAL A 24 -22.38 4.58 -1.39
C VAL A 24 -23.21 4.38 -2.67
N ALA A 25 -23.28 5.41 -3.54
CA ALA A 25 -24.00 5.33 -4.81
C ALA A 25 -23.36 4.38 -5.82
N THR A 26 -22.05 4.13 -5.71
CA THR A 26 -21.29 3.26 -6.63
C THR A 26 -20.99 1.88 -6.06
N LEU A 27 -21.31 1.64 -4.78
CA LEU A 27 -21.17 0.33 -4.14
C LEU A 27 -22.01 -0.71 -4.90
N LYS A 28 -21.33 -1.79 -5.32
CA LYS A 28 -21.97 -2.95 -5.90
C LYS A 28 -22.08 -4.04 -4.85
N ARG A 29 -23.16 -4.84 -4.93
CA ARG A 29 -23.34 -6.01 -4.06
C ARG A 29 -22.27 -7.04 -4.40
N ASP A 30 -21.48 -7.41 -3.40
CA ASP A 30 -20.54 -8.51 -3.52
C ASP A 30 -21.31 -9.85 -3.55
N THR A 31 -20.91 -10.70 -4.49
CA THR A 31 -21.49 -12.03 -4.74
C THR A 31 -20.64 -13.15 -4.14
N LYS A 32 -19.42 -12.86 -3.66
CA LYS A 32 -18.47 -13.83 -3.10
C LYS A 32 -17.76 -13.29 -1.83
N PRO A 33 -18.50 -13.00 -0.74
CA PRO A 33 -17.93 -12.37 0.46
C PRO A 33 -16.90 -13.21 1.22
N TYR A 34 -16.75 -14.48 0.85
CA TYR A 34 -15.89 -15.44 1.54
C TYR A 34 -14.60 -15.78 0.79
N GLU A 35 -14.42 -15.27 -0.43
CA GLU A 35 -13.25 -15.55 -1.26
C GLU A 35 -12.70 -14.24 -1.82
N MET A 36 -11.42 -13.93 -1.54
CA MET A 36 -10.77 -12.78 -2.15
C MET A 36 -10.34 -13.13 -3.58
N ASP A 37 -10.96 -12.46 -4.56
CA ASP A 37 -10.69 -12.65 -5.98
C ASP A 37 -9.98 -11.43 -6.62
N HIS A 38 -9.80 -11.48 -7.94
CA HIS A 38 -9.13 -10.39 -8.66
C HIS A 38 -9.90 -9.06 -8.58
N GLY A 39 -11.23 -9.08 -8.59
CA GLY A 39 -12.05 -7.88 -8.48
C GLY A 39 -11.81 -7.15 -7.16
N HIS A 40 -11.88 -7.90 -6.04
CA HIS A 40 -11.57 -7.36 -4.71
C HIS A 40 -10.16 -6.76 -4.63
N THR A 41 -9.16 -7.40 -5.25
CA THR A 41 -7.79 -6.86 -5.24
C THR A 41 -7.67 -5.57 -6.05
N ASP A 42 -8.43 -5.41 -7.13
CA ASP A 42 -8.37 -4.21 -7.96
C ASP A 42 -9.11 -3.04 -7.30
N GLU A 43 -10.24 -3.30 -6.64
CA GLU A 43 -10.94 -2.32 -5.81
C GLU A 43 -10.04 -1.80 -4.67
N LEU A 44 -9.39 -2.70 -3.94
CA LEU A 44 -8.47 -2.31 -2.87
C LEU A 44 -7.24 -1.55 -3.38
N LYS A 45 -6.71 -1.87 -4.57
CA LYS A 45 -5.67 -1.04 -5.21
C LYS A 45 -6.20 0.34 -5.53
N GLY A 46 -7.42 0.46 -6.06
CA GLY A 46 -8.07 1.75 -6.31
C GLY A 46 -8.16 2.60 -5.04
N VAL A 47 -8.63 2.00 -3.94
CA VAL A 47 -8.67 2.65 -2.62
C VAL A 47 -7.26 3.06 -2.16
N ALA A 48 -6.26 2.19 -2.33
CA ALA A 48 -4.88 2.50 -1.97
C ALA A 48 -4.30 3.67 -2.78
N ILE A 49 -4.59 3.74 -4.09
CA ILE A 49 -4.21 4.88 -4.95
C ILE A 49 -4.83 6.16 -4.39
N LEU A 50 -6.14 6.16 -4.12
CA LEU A 50 -6.83 7.34 -3.59
C LEU A 50 -6.25 7.80 -2.24
N MET A 51 -5.95 6.86 -1.32
CA MET A 51 -5.32 7.19 -0.04
C MET A 51 -3.95 7.87 -0.21
N VAL A 52 -3.12 7.38 -1.14
CA VAL A 52 -1.82 7.99 -1.43
C VAL A 52 -2.01 9.38 -2.06
N VAL A 53 -2.92 9.51 -3.03
CA VAL A 53 -3.19 10.79 -3.72
C VAL A 53 -3.74 11.84 -2.75
N PHE A 54 -4.75 11.51 -1.94
CA PHE A 54 -5.33 12.44 -0.96
C PHE A 54 -4.32 12.89 0.08
N SER A 55 -3.40 12.00 0.48
CA SER A 55 -2.31 12.39 1.37
C SER A 55 -1.36 13.38 0.72
N HIS A 56 -0.97 13.16 -0.54
CA HIS A 56 -0.07 14.09 -1.23
C HIS A 56 -0.72 15.45 -1.48
N ILE A 57 -2.02 15.48 -1.77
CA ILE A 57 -2.78 16.72 -1.94
C ILE A 57 -2.97 17.40 -0.57
N GLY A 58 -3.65 16.75 0.37
CA GLY A 58 -4.07 17.37 1.63
C GLY A 58 -2.92 17.74 2.55
N TYR A 59 -1.87 16.93 2.61
CA TYR A 59 -0.78 17.12 3.56
C TYR A 59 0.40 17.94 3.00
N PHE A 60 0.68 17.86 1.69
CA PHE A 60 1.86 18.53 1.10
C PHE A 60 1.54 19.74 0.21
N LEU A 61 0.39 19.75 -0.48
CA LEU A 61 0.05 20.85 -1.40
C LEU A 61 -0.52 22.08 -0.66
N PHE A 62 -1.28 21.86 0.40
CA PHE A 62 -1.94 22.92 1.17
C PHE A 62 -1.12 23.36 2.38
N ALA A 63 -1.27 24.63 2.77
CA ALA A 63 -0.61 25.19 3.94
C ALA A 63 -1.21 24.67 5.25
N ASP A 64 -2.52 24.43 5.26
CA ASP A 64 -3.26 23.95 6.41
C ASP A 64 -3.51 22.44 6.33
N THR A 65 -2.87 21.68 7.21
CA THR A 65 -2.94 20.22 7.26
C THR A 65 -4.29 19.67 7.70
N ARG A 66 -5.21 20.53 8.16
CA ARG A 66 -6.60 20.15 8.47
C ARG A 66 -7.40 19.88 7.20
N PHE A 67 -6.97 20.41 6.07
CA PHE A 67 -7.61 20.11 4.79
C PHE A 67 -7.47 18.62 4.44
N LEU A 68 -8.59 17.99 4.09
CA LEU A 68 -8.73 16.55 3.85
C LEU A 68 -8.38 15.63 5.03
N PHE A 69 -8.22 16.14 6.25
CA PHE A 69 -8.06 15.25 7.42
C PHE A 69 -9.36 14.45 7.67
N PRO A 70 -9.30 13.13 7.95
CA PRO A 70 -8.12 12.27 8.15
C PRO A 70 -7.58 11.59 6.89
N LEU A 71 -8.20 11.78 5.71
CA LEU A 71 -7.72 11.20 4.44
C LEU A 71 -6.28 11.66 4.10
N SER A 72 -5.90 12.87 4.52
CA SER A 72 -4.58 13.45 4.28
C SER A 72 -3.43 12.70 4.97
N ILE A 73 -3.70 11.88 5.99
CA ILE A 73 -2.67 11.08 6.69
C ILE A 73 -2.69 9.59 6.32
N ALA A 74 -3.56 9.20 5.36
CA ALA A 74 -3.80 7.80 5.04
C ALA A 74 -2.76 7.17 4.08
N ALA A 75 -1.73 7.90 3.63
CA ALA A 75 -0.73 7.37 2.68
C ALA A 75 -0.08 6.06 3.17
N GLY A 76 0.28 5.98 4.45
CA GLY A 76 0.88 4.78 5.03
C GLY A 76 -0.04 3.56 4.95
N VAL A 77 -1.36 3.76 5.06
CA VAL A 77 -2.36 2.70 4.91
C VAL A 77 -2.46 2.26 3.45
N GLY A 78 -2.44 3.19 2.49
CA GLY A 78 -2.40 2.87 1.07
C GLY A 78 -1.19 2.01 0.70
N VAL A 79 0.00 2.37 1.20
CA VAL A 79 1.22 1.57 1.00
C VAL A 79 1.10 0.17 1.62
N ASN A 80 0.52 0.07 2.82
CA ASN A 80 0.26 -1.22 3.46
C ASN A 80 -0.62 -2.13 2.60
N ILE A 81 -1.69 -1.58 2.02
CA ILE A 81 -2.59 -2.31 1.13
C ILE A 81 -1.81 -2.80 -0.10
N PHE A 82 -1.00 -1.96 -0.74
CA PHE A 82 -0.22 -2.39 -1.89
C PHE A 82 0.76 -3.53 -1.56
N LEU A 83 1.51 -3.43 -0.47
CA LEU A 83 2.44 -4.48 -0.04
C LEU A 83 1.71 -5.80 0.24
N PHE A 84 0.60 -5.72 0.97
CA PHE A 84 -0.22 -6.87 1.29
C PHE A 84 -0.76 -7.54 0.02
N LEU A 85 -1.38 -6.76 -0.88
CA LEU A 85 -1.93 -7.27 -2.13
C LEU A 85 -0.86 -7.83 -3.05
N SER A 86 0.34 -7.27 -3.04
CA SER A 86 1.49 -7.80 -3.77
C SER A 86 1.92 -9.17 -3.24
N GLY A 87 2.08 -9.32 -1.93
CA GLY A 87 2.40 -10.63 -1.30
C GLY A 87 1.30 -11.66 -1.56
N PHE A 88 0.04 -11.24 -1.44
CA PHE A 88 -1.13 -12.06 -1.73
C PHE A 88 -1.18 -12.51 -3.19
N GLY A 89 -1.10 -11.57 -4.13
CA GLY A 89 -1.24 -11.85 -5.56
C GLY A 89 -0.10 -12.70 -6.13
N LEU A 90 1.13 -12.54 -5.62
CA LEU A 90 2.26 -13.39 -6.00
C LEU A 90 2.07 -14.82 -5.49
N THR A 91 1.72 -14.97 -4.21
CA THR A 91 1.52 -16.28 -3.58
C THR A 91 0.34 -17.01 -4.20
N SER A 92 -0.82 -16.37 -4.33
CA SER A 92 -2.00 -16.94 -4.98
C SER A 92 -1.74 -17.35 -6.43
N SER A 93 -0.90 -16.60 -7.18
CA SER A 93 -0.55 -16.96 -8.55
C SER A 93 0.39 -18.16 -8.63
N GLU A 94 1.38 -18.26 -7.73
CA GLU A 94 2.31 -19.40 -7.72
C GLU A 94 1.69 -20.66 -7.14
N LEU A 95 0.73 -20.56 -6.21
CA LEU A 95 0.01 -21.73 -5.73
C LEU A 95 -0.79 -22.40 -6.86
N LYS A 96 -1.41 -21.61 -7.74
CA LYS A 96 -2.19 -22.09 -8.88
C LYS A 96 -1.35 -22.61 -10.05
N VAL A 97 -0.28 -21.91 -10.43
CA VAL A 97 0.47 -22.21 -11.68
C VAL A 97 1.97 -22.25 -11.42
N LYS A 98 2.64 -23.28 -11.92
CA LYS A 98 4.12 -23.36 -11.91
C LYS A 98 4.76 -22.46 -12.94
N LYS A 99 5.53 -21.49 -12.47
CA LYS A 99 6.39 -20.65 -13.31
C LYS A 99 7.84 -20.94 -13.02
N THR A 100 8.66 -20.87 -14.06
CA THR A 100 10.11 -20.81 -13.91
C THR A 100 10.52 -19.43 -13.38
N TRP A 101 11.72 -19.33 -12.82
CA TRP A 101 12.24 -18.05 -12.34
C TRP A 101 12.36 -17.02 -13.47
N LYS A 102 12.74 -17.45 -14.68
CA LYS A 102 12.86 -16.58 -15.85
C LYS A 102 11.51 -15.97 -16.24
N GLU A 103 10.47 -16.79 -16.33
CA GLU A 103 9.11 -16.33 -16.64
C GLU A 103 8.57 -15.40 -15.55
N PHE A 104 8.85 -15.71 -14.28
CA PHE A 104 8.47 -14.87 -13.15
C PHE A 104 9.07 -13.47 -13.28
N TYR A 105 10.41 -13.37 -13.41
CA TYR A 105 11.07 -12.07 -13.48
C TYR A 105 10.72 -11.31 -14.75
N ALA A 106 10.70 -11.95 -15.91
CA ALA A 106 10.35 -11.29 -17.18
C ALA A 106 8.95 -10.66 -17.12
N LYS A 107 7.97 -11.41 -16.59
CA LYS A 107 6.61 -10.89 -16.42
C LYS A 107 6.57 -9.75 -15.42
N ARG A 108 7.13 -9.95 -14.22
CA ARG A 108 6.98 -9.01 -13.09
C ARG A 108 7.77 -7.73 -13.30
N LEU A 109 9.03 -7.83 -13.72
CA LEU A 109 9.85 -6.65 -13.97
C LEU A 109 9.25 -5.81 -15.09
N LYS A 110 8.75 -6.41 -16.18
CA LYS A 110 8.08 -5.66 -17.24
C LYS A 110 6.81 -4.95 -16.76
N THR A 111 5.97 -5.62 -15.97
CA THR A 111 4.75 -5.02 -15.40
C THR A 111 5.04 -3.83 -14.48
N ILE A 112 6.22 -3.79 -13.85
CA ILE A 112 6.57 -2.78 -12.83
C ILE A 112 7.42 -1.65 -13.43
N PHE A 113 8.48 -1.99 -14.17
CA PHE A 113 9.40 -1.01 -14.74
C PHE A 113 8.80 -0.22 -15.90
N VAL A 114 7.98 -0.82 -16.76
CA VAL A 114 7.42 -0.09 -17.91
C VAL A 114 6.52 1.08 -17.45
N PRO A 115 5.53 0.89 -16.55
CA PRO A 115 4.76 2.01 -16.04
C PRO A 115 5.61 3.03 -15.27
N MET A 116 6.60 2.56 -14.50
CA MET A 116 7.52 3.46 -13.79
C MET A 116 8.32 4.32 -14.76
N TRP A 117 8.89 3.78 -15.82
CA TRP A 117 9.66 4.55 -16.80
C TRP A 117 8.81 5.60 -17.50
N ILE A 118 7.57 5.26 -17.86
CA ILE A 118 6.62 6.22 -18.44
C ILE A 118 6.35 7.35 -17.45
N ALA A 119 6.04 7.03 -16.19
CA ALA A 119 5.77 8.03 -15.16
C ALA A 119 7.00 8.89 -14.86
N LEU A 120 8.18 8.29 -14.76
CA LEU A 120 9.44 8.98 -14.49
C LEU A 120 9.81 9.92 -15.64
N ALA A 121 9.69 9.46 -16.89
CA ALA A 121 9.93 10.30 -18.06
C ALA A 121 8.96 11.49 -18.11
N LEU A 122 7.68 11.27 -17.78
CA LEU A 122 6.69 12.34 -17.71
C LEU A 122 7.03 13.36 -16.60
N ILE A 123 7.37 12.89 -15.39
CA ILE A 123 7.75 13.76 -14.26
C ILE A 123 8.98 14.59 -14.62
N LEU A 124 10.03 13.96 -15.16
CA LEU A 124 11.25 14.66 -15.57
C LEU A 124 10.98 15.70 -16.67
N ALA A 125 10.11 15.39 -17.64
CA ALA A 125 9.71 16.33 -18.67
C ALA A 125 8.92 17.52 -18.07
N MET A 126 7.96 17.26 -17.18
CA MET A 126 7.20 18.32 -16.51
C MET A 126 8.10 19.20 -15.63
N ASP A 127 9.02 18.61 -14.88
CA ASP A 127 9.98 19.33 -14.06
C ASP A 127 10.87 20.26 -14.91
N TYR A 128 11.32 19.78 -16.06
CA TYR A 128 12.13 20.58 -16.98
C TYR A 128 11.32 21.71 -17.63
N PHE A 129 10.19 21.40 -18.28
CA PHE A 129 9.44 22.37 -19.08
C PHE A 129 8.61 23.35 -18.25
N LEU A 130 8.06 22.93 -17.11
CA LEU A 130 7.15 23.75 -16.30
C LEU A 130 7.83 24.41 -15.11
N LEU A 131 8.81 23.72 -14.49
CA LEU A 131 9.45 24.19 -13.26
C LEU A 131 10.91 24.61 -13.44
N GLY A 132 11.50 24.40 -14.63
CA GLY A 132 12.91 24.69 -14.90
C GLY A 132 13.89 23.89 -14.04
N LYS A 133 13.45 22.74 -13.51
CA LYS A 133 14.27 21.87 -12.63
C LYS A 133 15.06 20.87 -13.45
N THR A 134 16.30 20.63 -13.03
CA THR A 134 17.18 19.59 -13.58
C THR A 134 17.74 18.74 -12.45
N TYR A 135 18.11 17.50 -12.79
CA TYR A 135 18.64 16.52 -11.85
C TYR A 135 19.98 16.01 -12.33
N GLU A 136 20.88 15.68 -11.40
CA GLU A 136 22.16 15.09 -11.75
C GLU A 136 21.98 13.72 -12.41
N LEU A 137 22.79 13.43 -13.43
CA LEU A 137 22.73 12.18 -14.19
C LEU A 137 22.77 10.92 -13.31
N PRO A 138 23.61 10.82 -12.24
CA PRO A 138 23.60 9.65 -11.36
C PRO A 138 22.26 9.42 -10.64
N VAL A 139 21.53 10.49 -10.30
CA VAL A 139 20.20 10.41 -9.66
C VAL A 139 19.18 9.87 -10.66
N VAL A 140 19.22 10.37 -11.90
CA VAL A 140 18.35 9.90 -12.98
C VAL A 140 18.59 8.41 -13.25
N ILE A 141 19.85 8.00 -13.43
CA ILE A 141 20.19 6.58 -13.68
C ILE A 141 19.70 5.68 -12.54
N LYS A 142 19.96 6.04 -11.28
CA LYS A 142 19.46 5.28 -10.11
C LYS A 142 17.94 5.16 -10.10
N SER A 143 17.24 6.22 -10.47
CA SER A 143 15.77 6.25 -10.55
C SER A 143 15.23 5.34 -11.64
N PHE A 144 15.85 5.32 -12.82
CA PHE A 144 15.49 4.38 -13.90
C PHE A 144 15.77 2.91 -13.54
N LEU A 145 16.75 2.67 -12.68
CA LEU A 145 17.04 1.34 -12.10
C LEU A 145 16.10 0.97 -10.93
N GLY A 146 15.20 1.86 -10.53
CA GLY A 146 14.25 1.62 -9.44
C GLY A 146 14.82 1.80 -8.03
N PHE A 147 15.97 2.48 -7.90
CA PHE A 147 16.62 2.76 -6.62
C PHE A 147 16.39 4.21 -6.17
N PHE A 148 15.62 4.37 -5.10
CA PHE A 148 15.18 5.66 -4.53
C PHE A 148 15.62 5.73 -3.06
N PRO A 149 16.85 6.19 -2.77
CA PRO A 149 17.43 6.16 -1.42
C PRO A 149 16.94 7.29 -0.49
N VAL A 150 16.17 8.23 -1.02
CA VAL A 150 15.66 9.42 -0.32
C VAL A 150 14.15 9.48 -0.54
N ALA A 151 13.41 9.75 0.53
CA ALA A 151 11.95 9.89 0.53
C ALA A 151 11.55 11.32 0.93
N ASP A 152 12.18 12.31 0.30
CA ASP A 152 11.99 13.72 0.61
C ASP A 152 11.33 14.46 -0.55
N ILE A 153 10.35 15.31 -0.26
CA ILE A 153 9.48 15.93 -1.26
C ILE A 153 10.13 17.10 -1.98
N PHE A 154 11.15 17.71 -1.38
CA PHE A 154 11.80 18.88 -1.94
C PHE A 154 13.03 18.51 -2.77
N THR A 155 13.71 17.42 -2.40
CA THR A 155 14.99 17.00 -2.97
C THR A 155 14.90 15.78 -3.87
N SER A 156 13.88 14.93 -3.70
CA SER A 156 13.69 13.76 -4.56
C SER A 156 12.87 14.11 -5.79
N ILE A 157 13.12 13.42 -6.91
CA ILE A 157 12.30 13.54 -8.13
C ILE A 157 10.82 13.32 -7.80
N ASN A 158 10.53 12.33 -6.96
CA ASN A 158 9.22 12.16 -6.35
C ASN A 158 9.36 11.34 -5.07
N SER A 159 8.86 11.86 -3.95
CA SER A 159 8.96 11.22 -2.65
C SER A 159 8.27 9.86 -2.61
N ALA A 160 7.11 9.68 -3.26
CA ALA A 160 6.36 8.43 -3.23
C ALA A 160 7.08 7.24 -3.89
N LEU A 161 8.09 7.49 -4.74
CA LEU A 161 8.80 6.44 -5.48
C LEU A 161 9.67 5.55 -4.58
N TRP A 162 9.93 5.93 -3.32
CA TRP A 162 10.65 5.10 -2.36
C TRP A 162 10.05 3.69 -2.21
N TYR A 163 8.72 3.59 -2.35
CA TYR A 163 7.97 2.34 -2.29
C TYR A 163 8.47 1.33 -3.34
N PHE A 164 8.89 1.82 -4.50
CA PHE A 164 9.33 0.99 -5.62
C PHE A 164 10.58 0.17 -5.26
N THR A 165 11.57 0.80 -4.63
CA THR A 165 12.78 0.10 -4.15
C THR A 165 12.41 -1.00 -3.15
N PHE A 166 11.45 -0.72 -2.28
CA PHE A 166 11.01 -1.67 -1.26
C PHE A 166 10.28 -2.87 -1.86
N ILE A 167 9.37 -2.65 -2.82
CA ILE A 167 8.65 -3.76 -3.46
C ILE A 167 9.57 -4.59 -4.36
N LEU A 168 10.55 -3.96 -5.02
CA LEU A 168 11.56 -4.67 -5.82
C LEU A 168 12.36 -5.66 -4.97
N PHE A 169 12.75 -5.28 -3.75
CA PHE A 169 13.42 -6.18 -2.81
C PHE A 169 12.61 -7.47 -2.60
N TYR A 170 11.32 -7.35 -2.29
CA TYR A 170 10.46 -8.53 -2.13
C TYR A 170 10.34 -9.35 -3.40
N TYR A 171 10.25 -8.71 -4.56
CA TYR A 171 10.04 -9.40 -5.83
C TYR A 171 11.29 -10.14 -6.29
N LEU A 172 12.49 -9.62 -5.98
CA LEU A 172 13.76 -10.30 -6.21
C LEU A 172 13.93 -11.51 -5.29
N LEU A 173 13.49 -11.42 -4.05
CA LEU A 173 13.62 -12.53 -3.11
C LEU A 173 12.54 -13.60 -3.26
N PHE A 174 11.34 -13.22 -3.69
CA PHE A 174 10.17 -14.08 -3.69
C PHE A 174 10.36 -15.43 -4.39
N PRO A 175 10.80 -15.52 -5.67
CA PRO A 175 10.92 -16.82 -6.34
C PRO A 175 12.06 -17.69 -5.79
N ILE A 176 13.03 -17.08 -5.09
CA ILE A 176 14.15 -17.78 -4.44
C ILE A 176 13.69 -18.44 -3.14
N ILE A 177 12.87 -17.72 -2.36
CA ILE A 177 12.44 -18.15 -1.02
C ILE A 177 11.17 -19.00 -1.09
N PHE A 178 10.26 -18.69 -2.01
CA PHE A 178 8.92 -19.24 -2.00
C PHE A 178 8.90 -20.74 -2.32
N ARG A 179 8.37 -21.51 -1.37
CA ARG A 179 8.16 -22.95 -1.46
C ARG A 179 6.67 -23.26 -1.33
N ARG A 180 6.11 -23.89 -2.35
CA ARG A 180 4.67 -24.25 -2.41
C ARG A 180 4.24 -25.22 -1.32
N SER A 181 5.10 -26.15 -0.95
CA SER A 181 4.81 -27.11 0.12
C SER A 181 4.73 -26.44 1.49
N GLN A 182 5.36 -25.26 1.66
CA GLN A 182 5.45 -24.56 2.94
C GLN A 182 5.32 -23.02 2.76
N PRO A 183 4.14 -22.50 2.34
CA PRO A 183 3.97 -21.07 2.06
C PRO A 183 4.11 -20.20 3.31
N LEU A 184 3.62 -20.67 4.46
CA LEU A 184 3.78 -19.98 5.75
C LEU A 184 5.25 -19.88 6.19
N PHE A 185 6.03 -20.95 6.00
CA PHE A 185 7.46 -20.91 6.26
C PHE A 185 8.16 -19.92 5.33
N SER A 186 7.78 -19.91 4.04
CA SER A 186 8.30 -18.93 3.08
C SER A 186 7.99 -17.49 3.47
N ALA A 187 6.78 -17.23 3.97
CA ALA A 187 6.37 -15.93 4.51
C ALA A 187 7.20 -15.54 5.74
N PHE A 188 7.41 -16.48 6.67
CA PHE A 188 8.25 -16.26 7.85
C PHE A 188 9.71 -15.94 7.47
N VAL A 189 10.30 -16.69 6.55
CA VAL A 189 11.66 -16.42 6.04
C VAL A 189 11.73 -15.06 5.36
N MET A 190 10.71 -14.70 4.58
CA MET A 190 10.63 -13.37 3.95
C MET A 190 10.60 -12.25 4.98
N LEU A 191 9.81 -12.41 6.06
CA LEU A 191 9.77 -11.47 7.18
C LEU A 191 11.11 -11.36 7.88
N LEU A 192 11.75 -12.50 8.19
CA LEU A 192 13.05 -12.54 8.85
C LEU A 192 14.11 -11.80 8.03
N LEU A 193 14.19 -12.07 6.72
CA LEU A 193 15.15 -11.41 5.85
C LEU A 193 14.87 -9.91 5.72
N GLY A 194 13.61 -9.50 5.56
CA GLY A 194 13.25 -8.08 5.61
C GLY A 194 13.75 -7.45 6.91
N TYR A 195 13.44 -8.06 8.06
CA TYR A 195 13.83 -7.57 9.37
C TYR A 195 15.34 -7.43 9.51
N LEU A 196 16.11 -8.44 9.08
CA LEU A 196 17.57 -8.39 9.10
C LEU A 196 18.11 -7.29 8.20
N VAL A 197 17.63 -7.19 6.95
CA VAL A 197 18.09 -6.19 5.97
C VAL A 197 17.85 -4.77 6.48
N THR A 198 16.71 -4.50 7.11
CA THR A 198 16.40 -3.17 7.67
C THR A 198 17.16 -2.83 8.96
N ARG A 199 17.92 -3.77 9.52
CA ARG A 199 18.87 -3.56 10.62
C ARG A 199 20.30 -3.30 10.14
N LEU A 200 20.62 -3.61 8.89
CA LEU A 200 21.91 -3.31 8.28
C LEU A 200 22.04 -1.81 7.98
N THR A 201 23.28 -1.36 7.81
CA THR A 201 23.61 -0.01 7.32
C THR A 201 23.35 0.06 5.82
N LEU A 202 22.09 0.31 5.45
CA LEU A 202 21.70 0.49 4.06
C LEU A 202 22.08 1.90 3.57
N PRO A 203 22.43 2.06 2.28
CA PRO A 203 22.74 3.36 1.67
C PRO A 203 21.44 4.15 1.37
N VAL A 204 20.60 4.32 2.39
CA VAL A 204 19.33 5.04 2.36
C VAL A 204 19.23 5.98 3.55
N THR A 205 18.39 7.00 3.44
CA THR A 205 18.13 7.93 4.55
C THR A 205 17.51 7.23 5.75
N LYS A 206 17.74 7.77 6.96
CA LYS A 206 17.22 7.22 8.21
C LYS A 206 15.68 7.18 8.23
N ASP A 207 15.05 8.22 7.70
CA ASP A 207 13.59 8.32 7.62
C ASP A 207 13.00 7.25 6.71
N LEU A 208 13.64 7.02 5.55
CA LEU A 208 13.26 5.93 4.65
C LEU A 208 13.43 4.55 5.29
N LEU A 209 14.51 4.35 6.05
CA LEU A 209 14.71 3.10 6.79
C LEU A 209 13.59 2.86 7.82
N GLN A 210 13.10 3.93 8.47
CA GLN A 210 11.98 3.85 9.40
C GLN A 210 10.66 3.50 8.67
N LEU A 211 10.44 4.04 7.47
CA LEU A 211 9.31 3.65 6.61
C LEU A 211 9.38 2.15 6.29
N TYR A 212 10.53 1.64 5.84
CA TYR A 212 10.70 0.20 5.57
C TYR A 212 10.36 -0.67 6.77
N ARG A 213 10.81 -0.29 7.97
CA ARG A 213 10.53 -1.02 9.22
C ARG A 213 9.05 -1.03 9.57
N THR A 214 8.35 0.09 9.34
CA THR A 214 6.92 0.23 9.64
C THR A 214 6.08 -0.69 8.76
N HIS A 215 6.51 -0.89 7.52
CA HIS A 215 5.74 -1.59 6.50
C HIS A 215 6.17 -3.05 6.26
N ILE A 216 7.14 -3.54 7.04
CA ILE A 216 7.84 -4.80 6.78
C ILE A 216 6.97 -6.06 6.88
N LEU A 217 5.94 -6.00 7.72
CA LEU A 217 5.07 -7.14 7.99
C LEU A 217 4.10 -7.41 6.84
N LEU A 218 3.75 -6.40 6.05
CA LEU A 218 2.56 -6.45 5.20
C LEU A 218 2.71 -7.41 4.03
N PHE A 219 3.88 -7.45 3.40
CA PHE A 219 4.12 -8.36 2.28
C PHE A 219 4.09 -9.84 2.74
N PRO A 220 4.84 -10.26 3.78
CA PRO A 220 4.71 -11.59 4.38
C PRO A 220 3.29 -11.95 4.84
N LEU A 221 2.57 -11.00 5.45
CA LEU A 221 1.18 -11.19 5.85
C LEU A 221 0.28 -11.48 4.65
N GLY A 222 0.48 -10.77 3.53
CA GLY A 222 -0.20 -11.05 2.26
C GLY A 222 0.07 -12.47 1.76
N MET A 223 1.31 -12.95 1.87
CA MET A 223 1.66 -14.33 1.52
C MET A 223 0.94 -15.36 2.40
N ALA A 224 0.91 -15.14 3.72
CA ALA A 224 0.21 -16.02 4.66
C ALA A 224 -1.29 -16.02 4.40
N PHE A 225 -1.87 -14.84 4.14
CA PHE A 225 -3.29 -14.70 3.81
C PHE A 225 -3.66 -15.41 2.50
N ALA A 226 -2.80 -15.38 1.47
CA ALA A 226 -3.05 -16.12 0.23
C ALA A 226 -3.16 -17.63 0.44
N TRP A 227 -2.28 -18.19 1.27
CA TRP A 227 -2.35 -19.60 1.64
C TRP A 227 -3.62 -19.95 2.41
N LEU A 228 -4.03 -19.06 3.33
CA LEU A 228 -5.33 -19.18 3.99
C LEU A 228 -6.42 -19.15 2.91
N ASN A 229 -6.56 -18.07 2.14
CA ASN A 229 -7.61 -17.94 1.12
C ASN A 229 -7.73 -19.16 0.17
N GLU A 230 -6.61 -19.76 -0.26
CA GLU A 230 -6.62 -20.98 -1.09
C GLU A 230 -7.20 -22.20 -0.37
N LYS A 231 -6.87 -22.40 0.92
CA LYS A 231 -7.34 -23.55 1.70
C LYS A 231 -8.80 -23.44 2.16
N LYS A 232 -9.53 -22.38 1.78
CA LYS A 232 -10.88 -22.04 2.26
C LYS A 232 -11.10 -22.14 3.79
N PRO A 233 -10.14 -21.77 4.67
CA PRO A 233 -10.34 -21.71 6.10
C PRO A 233 -11.28 -20.57 6.49
N GLY A 234 -11.61 -19.63 5.58
CA GLY A 234 -12.62 -18.60 5.79
C GLY A 234 -13.97 -19.16 6.23
N VAL A 235 -14.36 -20.34 5.71
CA VAL A 235 -15.59 -21.03 6.13
C VAL A 235 -15.49 -21.50 7.59
N LYS A 236 -14.35 -22.07 8.02
CA LYS A 236 -14.17 -22.60 9.39
C LYS A 236 -13.85 -21.51 10.43
N PHE A 237 -13.06 -20.51 10.08
CA PHE A 237 -12.70 -19.40 10.96
C PHE A 237 -13.90 -18.47 11.19
N GLN A 238 -14.74 -18.26 10.17
CA GLN A 238 -16.04 -17.59 10.37
C GLN A 238 -17.12 -18.49 10.97
N GLU A 239 -17.12 -19.82 10.85
CA GLU A 239 -18.01 -20.65 11.69
C GLU A 239 -17.69 -20.48 13.18
N VAL A 240 -16.41 -20.38 13.53
CA VAL A 240 -15.95 -20.13 14.90
C VAL A 240 -16.24 -18.68 15.31
N LEU A 241 -15.92 -17.69 14.47
CA LEU A 241 -16.25 -16.28 14.74
C LEU A 241 -17.76 -16.07 14.78
N LEU A 242 -18.54 -16.53 13.81
CA LEU A 242 -20.00 -16.42 13.84
C LEU A 242 -20.57 -17.14 15.06
N LYS A 243 -20.07 -18.31 15.48
CA LYS A 243 -20.45 -18.92 16.78
C LYS A 243 -20.15 -18.01 17.96
N VAL A 244 -19.00 -17.34 17.97
CA VAL A 244 -18.56 -16.42 19.03
C VAL A 244 -19.30 -15.08 19.00
N PHE A 245 -19.73 -14.61 17.83
CA PHE A 245 -20.40 -13.33 17.61
C PHE A 245 -21.94 -13.44 17.58
N HIS A 246 -22.49 -14.67 17.56
CA HIS A 246 -23.93 -14.93 17.70
C HIS A 246 -24.42 -14.83 19.15
N THR A 247 -23.53 -14.65 20.14
CA THR A 247 -23.94 -14.29 21.50
C THR A 247 -24.24 -12.78 21.54
N SER A 248 -25.53 -12.49 21.62
CA SER A 248 -26.23 -11.24 21.28
C SER A 248 -25.98 -10.03 22.21
N LEU A 249 -24.77 -9.86 22.76
CA LEU A 249 -24.43 -8.71 23.59
C LEU A 249 -23.20 -7.93 23.07
N LEU A 250 -22.19 -8.62 22.54
CA LEU A 250 -20.91 -8.00 22.17
C LEU A 250 -20.95 -7.20 20.86
N ALA A 251 -21.81 -7.57 19.91
CA ALA A 251 -21.97 -6.82 18.66
C ALA A 251 -22.59 -5.42 18.87
N GLY A 252 -23.43 -5.27 19.90
CA GLY A 252 -23.98 -3.97 20.30
C GLY A 252 -22.94 -3.09 20.99
N VAL A 253 -22.14 -3.67 21.89
CA VAL A 253 -21.07 -2.96 22.62
C VAL A 253 -19.94 -2.52 21.69
N VAL A 254 -19.55 -3.34 20.70
CA VAL A 254 -18.51 -2.95 19.73
C VAL A 254 -18.99 -1.86 18.77
N ARG A 255 -20.27 -1.88 18.34
CA ARG A 255 -20.85 -0.75 17.57
C ARG A 255 -20.92 0.52 18.41
N TYR A 256 -21.29 0.43 19.69
CA TYR A 256 -21.30 1.58 20.59
C TYR A 256 -19.89 2.09 20.93
N LEU A 257 -18.88 1.24 21.06
CA LEU A 257 -17.49 1.66 21.31
C LEU A 257 -16.81 2.25 20.07
N ILE A 258 -17.20 1.86 18.86
CA ILE A 258 -16.72 2.48 17.62
C ILE A 258 -17.40 3.85 17.40
N VAL A 259 -18.65 4.02 17.82
CA VAL A 259 -19.34 5.31 17.78
C VAL A 259 -18.89 6.23 18.93
N ALA A 260 -18.71 5.70 20.15
CA ALA A 260 -18.26 6.44 21.33
C ALA A 260 -16.76 6.72 21.31
N GLY A 261 -15.92 5.89 20.68
CA GLY A 261 -14.48 6.14 20.53
C GLY A 261 -14.12 7.19 19.49
N CYS A 262 -15.09 7.61 18.65
CA CYS A 262 -14.95 8.73 17.73
C CYS A 262 -15.36 10.08 18.35
N THR A 263 -15.76 10.10 19.62
CA THR A 263 -16.06 11.32 20.40
C THR A 263 -15.31 11.24 21.72
N PHE A 264 -14.46 12.23 22.04
CA PHE A 264 -13.43 12.26 23.12
C PHE A 264 -12.09 11.65 22.67
N ARG A 265 -10.94 12.34 22.63
CA ARG A 265 -10.45 13.55 23.35
C ARG A 265 -9.12 13.94 22.66
N SER A 266 -8.94 15.08 22.00
CA SER A 266 -8.52 16.39 22.53
C SER A 266 -7.74 16.36 23.86
N GLY A 267 -6.43 16.17 23.74
CA GLY A 267 -5.40 16.52 24.70
C GLY A 267 -4.12 16.78 23.94
#